data_AF-A0A7V9SQJ6-F1
#
_entry.id   AF-A0A7V9SQJ6-F1
#
_cell.length_a   1.000
_cell.length_b   1.000
_cell.length_c   1.000
_cell.angle_alpha   90.00
_cell.angle_beta   90.00
_cell.angle_gamma   90.00
#
_symmetry.space_group_name_H-M   'P 1'
#
loop_
_entity.id
_entity.type
_entity.pdbx_description
1 polymer ?
#
loop_
_entity_poly.entity_id
_entity_poly.type
_entity_poly.pdbx_seq_one_letter_code
_entity_poly.pdbx_strand_id
1 'polypeptide(L)'
;MMNRSFIILFFVLFYTISFAQNQKNVINDFSVVLHEEAINKIIAAIGDIKGTNDYEVLLITGKYHWTVQNPKINIRPDSSDFTCDALVNVGPFDYKTKVVGNVKITYDNEKNLIFIQISRAIFELYTMLFNKKVHIKDIHLEDYFKEPFAFDGPKTMATDMEFMMPDSTMKKIYVQPTSCKMELKWKEICTSCEIVASDKPFKPVLKLVPPIEATKTGTTSVPKTTPTSTTQAQKK
;
A
#
# COMPACT_ATOMS: atom_id res chain seq x y z
N MET A 1 -36.98 16.92 53.04
CA MET A 1 -35.62 17.27 52.56
C MET A 1 -35.15 16.18 51.61
N MET A 2 -35.03 16.47 50.31
CA MET A 2 -34.57 15.48 49.33
C MET A 2 -33.05 15.33 49.47
N ASN A 3 -32.58 14.10 49.67
CA ASN A 3 -31.20 13.80 50.03
C ASN A 3 -30.26 14.16 48.88
N ARG A 4 -29.23 15.00 49.11
CA ARG A 4 -28.34 15.52 48.06
C ARG A 4 -27.68 14.42 47.22
N SER A 5 -27.42 13.25 47.82
CA SER A 5 -26.87 12.09 47.13
C SER A 5 -27.81 11.48 46.09
N PHE A 6 -29.13 11.58 46.29
CA PHE A 6 -30.13 11.08 45.32
C PHE A 6 -30.19 11.93 44.06
N ILE A 7 -29.99 13.25 44.19
CA ILE A 7 -29.99 14.19 43.06
C ILE A 7 -28.77 13.94 42.18
N ILE A 8 -27.59 13.72 42.77
CA ILE A 8 -26.35 13.45 42.03
C ILE A 8 -26.46 12.13 41.25
N LEU A 9 -27.00 11.06 41.88
CA LEU A 9 -27.19 9.78 41.22
C LEU A 9 -28.15 9.88 40.01
N PHE A 10 -29.21 10.68 40.15
CA PHE A 10 -30.19 10.92 39.08
C PHE A 10 -29.57 11.68 37.89
N PHE A 11 -28.70 12.67 38.15
CA PHE A 11 -27.98 13.39 37.10
C PHE A 11 -26.94 12.52 36.39
N VAL A 12 -26.23 11.63 37.10
CA VAL A 12 -25.29 10.68 36.48
C VAL A 12 -26.03 9.67 35.59
N LEU A 13 -27.19 9.16 36.02
CA LEU A 13 -28.03 8.28 35.22
C LEU A 13 -28.63 8.98 33.99
N PHE A 14 -29.04 10.26 34.10
CA PHE A 14 -29.52 11.02 32.94
C PHE A 14 -28.41 11.32 31.92
N TYR A 15 -27.18 11.55 32.39
CA TYR A 15 -26.03 11.81 31.53
C TYR A 15 -25.60 10.57 30.74
N THR A 16 -25.69 9.36 31.33
CA THR A 16 -25.35 8.12 30.63
C THR A 16 -26.40 7.71 29.60
N ILE A 17 -27.69 7.95 29.86
CA ILE A 17 -28.77 7.65 28.90
C ILE A 17 -28.69 8.57 27.67
N SER A 18 -28.35 9.85 27.87
CA SER A 18 -28.23 10.81 26.76
C SER A 18 -27.06 10.52 25.83
N PHE A 19 -26.00 9.86 26.31
CA PHE A 19 -24.84 9.48 25.49
C PHE A 19 -25.09 8.21 24.66
N ALA A 20 -26.01 7.33 25.10
CA ALA A 20 -26.31 6.07 24.42
C ALA A 20 -27.17 6.24 23.15
N GLN A 21 -27.88 7.36 22.99
CA GLN A 21 -28.83 7.55 21.88
C GLN A 21 -28.24 8.13 20.58
N ASN A 22 -26.93 8.40 20.51
CA ASN A 22 -26.28 8.98 19.33
C ASN A 22 -25.41 8.01 18.51
N GLN A 23 -25.56 6.69 18.69
CA GLN A 23 -25.09 5.74 17.68
C GLN A 23 -26.22 5.49 16.69
N LYS A 24 -26.32 6.35 15.66
CA LYS A 24 -26.99 5.96 14.42
C LYS A 24 -26.32 4.68 13.95
N ASN A 25 -27.05 3.56 13.92
CA ASN A 25 -26.59 2.35 13.24
C ASN A 25 -26.39 2.73 11.78
N VAL A 26 -25.14 2.93 11.37
CA VAL A 26 -24.74 3.10 9.97
C VAL A 26 -25.06 1.76 9.31
N ILE A 27 -26.17 1.70 8.59
CA ILE A 27 -26.53 0.51 7.81
C ILE A 27 -25.66 0.57 6.56
N ASN A 28 -24.60 -0.23 6.53
CA ASN A 28 -23.80 -0.39 5.33
C ASN A 28 -24.58 -1.25 4.32
N ASP A 29 -25.00 -0.67 3.21
CA ASP A 29 -25.74 -1.32 2.12
C ASP A 29 -24.86 -1.56 0.88
N PHE A 30 -23.60 -1.08 0.90
CA PHE A 30 -22.60 -1.37 -0.12
C PHE A 30 -21.25 -1.73 0.50
N SER A 31 -20.54 -2.69 -0.09
CA SER A 31 -19.21 -3.07 0.34
C SER A 31 -18.31 -3.47 -0.82
N VAL A 32 -17.06 -3.06 -0.75
CA VAL A 32 -15.99 -3.46 -1.66
C VAL A 32 -14.94 -4.22 -0.87
N VAL A 33 -14.46 -5.33 -1.45
CA VAL A 33 -13.43 -6.19 -0.84
C VAL A 33 -12.20 -6.19 -1.75
N LEU A 34 -11.07 -5.78 -1.20
CA LEU A 34 -9.75 -5.95 -1.82
C LEU A 34 -9.04 -7.12 -1.15
N HIS A 35 -8.88 -8.22 -1.90
CA HIS A 35 -8.16 -9.40 -1.42
C HIS A 35 -6.65 -9.20 -1.43
N GLU A 36 -5.98 -9.78 -0.44
CA GLU A 36 -4.51 -9.89 -0.33
C GLU A 36 -3.85 -10.35 -1.63
N GLU A 37 -4.46 -11.29 -2.34
CA GLU A 37 -3.98 -11.82 -3.61
C GLU A 37 -3.83 -10.72 -4.68
N ALA A 38 -4.72 -9.72 -4.71
CA ALA A 38 -4.62 -8.61 -5.65
C ALA A 38 -3.38 -7.75 -5.37
N ILE A 39 -3.06 -7.52 -4.10
CA ILE A 39 -1.87 -6.77 -3.68
C ILE A 39 -0.60 -7.58 -4.02
N ASN A 40 -0.61 -8.88 -3.74
CA ASN A 40 0.54 -9.75 -4.01
C ASN A 40 0.82 -9.91 -5.51
N LYS A 41 -0.19 -9.81 -6.38
CA LYS A 41 0.02 -9.71 -7.83
C LYS A 41 0.76 -8.44 -8.25
N ILE A 42 0.50 -7.30 -7.59
CA ILE A 42 1.25 -6.06 -7.83
C ILE A 42 2.70 -6.24 -7.39
N ILE A 43 2.93 -6.80 -6.20
CA ILE A 43 4.28 -7.05 -5.69
C ILE A 43 5.06 -7.98 -6.63
N ALA A 44 4.43 -9.05 -7.13
CA ALA A 44 5.04 -9.94 -8.10
C ALA A 44 5.39 -9.23 -9.42
N ALA A 45 4.56 -8.28 -9.85
CA ALA A 45 4.78 -7.52 -11.08
C ALA A 45 5.94 -6.50 -11.00
N ILE A 46 6.36 -6.09 -9.78
CA ILE A 46 7.54 -5.22 -9.59
C ILE A 46 8.82 -5.93 -10.06
N GLY A 47 8.87 -7.26 -9.93
CA GLY A 47 10.03 -8.07 -10.30
C GLY A 47 11.12 -8.11 -9.24
N ASP A 48 12.34 -8.40 -9.66
CA ASP A 48 13.48 -8.62 -8.78
C ASP A 48 13.88 -7.34 -8.01
N ILE A 49 13.93 -7.44 -6.68
CA ILE A 49 14.55 -6.43 -5.84
C ILE A 49 15.88 -6.98 -5.35
N LYS A 50 16.97 -6.37 -5.82
CA LYS A 50 18.34 -6.82 -5.56
C LYS A 50 19.30 -5.65 -5.46
N GLY A 51 20.41 -5.85 -4.77
CA GLY A 51 21.47 -4.87 -4.62
C GLY A 51 22.85 -5.50 -4.60
N THR A 52 23.83 -4.77 -5.12
CA THR A 52 25.24 -5.16 -5.11
C THR A 52 26.06 -3.97 -4.68
N ASN A 53 26.98 -4.16 -3.74
CA ASN A 53 27.87 -3.10 -3.28
C ASN A 53 29.16 -3.68 -2.71
N ASP A 54 30.16 -2.82 -2.61
CA ASP A 54 31.42 -3.15 -1.96
C ASP A 54 31.26 -3.01 -0.44
N TYR A 55 32.05 -3.77 0.31
CA TYR A 55 32.17 -3.63 1.76
C TYR A 55 33.64 -3.63 2.17
N GLU A 56 33.94 -2.95 3.26
CA GLU A 56 35.24 -2.99 3.93
C GLU A 56 35.00 -3.16 5.42
N VAL A 57 35.49 -4.26 5.99
CA VAL A 57 35.43 -4.50 7.44
C VAL A 57 36.72 -5.15 7.90
N LEU A 58 37.32 -4.64 8.97
CA LEU A 58 38.58 -5.16 9.55
C LEU A 58 39.71 -5.31 8.50
N LEU A 59 39.87 -4.31 7.62
CA LEU A 59 40.85 -4.28 6.51
C LEU A 59 40.62 -5.33 5.42
N ILE A 60 39.48 -6.02 5.43
CA ILE A 60 39.06 -6.94 4.37
C ILE A 60 38.01 -6.24 3.52
N THR A 61 38.34 -6.07 2.24
CA THR A 61 37.44 -5.53 1.23
C THR A 61 36.81 -6.67 0.42
N GLY A 62 35.54 -6.54 0.07
CA GLY A 62 34.87 -7.50 -0.79
C GLY A 62 33.60 -6.92 -1.42
N LYS A 63 32.85 -7.77 -2.12
CA LYS A 63 31.53 -7.43 -2.65
C LYS A 63 30.48 -8.27 -1.97
N TYR A 64 29.31 -7.68 -1.77
CA TYR A 64 28.10 -8.44 -1.46
C TYR A 64 27.05 -8.23 -2.55
N HIS A 65 26.25 -9.27 -2.74
CA HIS A 65 25.05 -9.27 -3.53
C HIS A 65 23.90 -9.77 -2.66
N TRP A 66 22.75 -9.12 -2.73
CA TRP A 66 21.54 -9.64 -2.10
C TRP A 66 20.37 -9.55 -3.07
N THR A 67 19.44 -10.49 -2.93
CA THR A 67 18.19 -10.53 -3.69
C THR A 67 17.03 -10.92 -2.79
N VAL A 68 15.88 -10.31 -3.01
CA VAL A 68 14.63 -10.60 -2.32
C VAL A 68 13.86 -11.64 -3.13
N GLN A 69 13.39 -12.68 -2.45
CA GLN A 69 12.55 -13.73 -3.01
C GLN A 69 11.24 -13.85 -2.25
N ASN A 70 10.20 -14.24 -2.98
CA ASN A 70 8.85 -14.45 -2.47
C ASN A 70 8.31 -13.29 -1.60
N PRO A 71 8.49 -12.01 -2.01
CA PRO A 71 7.90 -10.90 -1.27
C PRO A 71 6.38 -10.98 -1.32
N LYS A 72 5.74 -10.85 -0.16
CA LYS A 72 4.28 -10.85 -0.03
C LYS A 72 3.83 -10.03 1.16
N ILE A 73 2.64 -9.46 1.06
CA ILE A 73 1.90 -8.88 2.18
C ILE A 73 0.89 -9.93 2.66
N ASN A 74 0.77 -10.04 3.99
CA ASN A 74 -0.19 -10.90 4.67
C ASN A 74 -1.13 -9.99 5.47
N ILE A 75 -2.41 -9.91 5.08
CA ILE A 75 -3.40 -9.04 5.70
C ILE A 75 -4.02 -9.72 6.91
N ARG A 76 -4.01 -9.01 8.04
CA ARG A 76 -4.63 -9.44 9.29
C ARG A 76 -5.37 -8.27 9.94
N PRO A 77 -6.42 -8.54 10.75
CA PRO A 77 -7.19 -7.50 11.44
C PRO A 77 -6.34 -6.54 12.27
N ASP A 78 -5.34 -7.06 13.00
CA ASP A 78 -4.61 -6.29 14.00
C ASP A 78 -3.15 -5.99 13.60
N SER A 79 -2.53 -6.86 12.80
CA SER A 79 -1.09 -6.79 12.48
C SER A 79 -0.81 -7.39 11.10
N SER A 80 -0.96 -6.57 10.06
CA SER A 80 -0.60 -6.99 8.70
C SER A 80 0.93 -6.94 8.51
N ASP A 81 1.48 -7.96 7.87
CA ASP A 81 2.93 -8.18 7.79
C ASP A 81 3.40 -8.28 6.34
N PHE A 82 4.56 -7.69 6.04
CA PHE A 82 5.33 -7.98 4.84
C PHE A 82 6.29 -9.13 5.14
N THR A 83 6.39 -10.12 4.27
CA THR A 83 7.33 -11.22 4.44
C THR A 83 8.06 -11.52 3.15
N CYS A 84 9.34 -11.81 3.25
CA CYS A 84 10.14 -12.28 2.13
C CYS A 84 11.34 -13.11 2.63
N ASP A 85 12.02 -13.75 1.68
CA ASP A 85 13.33 -14.35 1.89
C ASP A 85 14.40 -13.43 1.30
N ALA A 86 15.43 -13.09 2.08
CA ALA A 86 16.63 -12.43 1.56
C ALA A 86 17.73 -13.47 1.35
N LEU A 87 18.19 -13.61 0.11
CA LEU A 87 19.38 -14.37 -0.23
C LEU A 87 20.55 -13.41 -0.32
N VAL A 88 21.64 -13.72 0.37
CA VAL A 88 22.79 -12.84 0.50
C VAL A 88 24.05 -13.62 0.21
N ASN A 89 24.83 -13.12 -0.74
CA ASN A 89 26.18 -13.55 -1.08
C ASN A 89 27.17 -12.49 -0.64
N VAL A 90 28.18 -12.87 0.14
CA VAL A 90 29.23 -11.99 0.66
C VAL A 90 30.58 -12.67 0.44
N GLY A 91 31.14 -12.52 -0.76
CA GLY A 91 32.36 -13.21 -1.16
C GLY A 91 32.17 -14.75 -1.15
N PRO A 92 32.94 -15.51 -0.35
CA PRO A 92 32.83 -16.98 -0.28
C PRO A 92 31.70 -17.47 0.64
N PHE A 93 30.92 -16.58 1.25
CA PHE A 93 29.88 -16.91 2.22
C PHE A 93 28.51 -16.54 1.70
N ASP A 94 27.58 -17.50 1.76
CA ASP A 94 26.19 -17.33 1.37
C ASP A 94 25.26 -17.65 2.54
N TYR A 95 24.17 -16.90 2.66
CA TYR A 95 23.11 -17.22 3.59
C TYR A 95 21.73 -16.78 3.11
N LYS A 96 20.72 -17.37 3.73
CA LYS A 96 19.31 -17.06 3.54
C LYS A 96 18.73 -16.62 4.87
N THR A 97 18.02 -15.50 4.90
CA THR A 97 17.28 -15.05 6.08
C THR A 97 15.84 -14.71 5.74
N LYS A 98 14.93 -14.98 6.68
CA LYS A 98 13.52 -14.57 6.56
C LYS A 98 13.38 -13.15 7.09
N VAL A 99 12.71 -12.31 6.32
CA VAL A 99 12.39 -10.94 6.72
C VAL A 99 10.91 -10.87 7.03
N VAL A 100 10.58 -10.30 8.19
CA VAL A 100 9.21 -9.97 8.58
C VAL A 100 9.18 -8.48 8.86
N GLY A 101 8.31 -7.78 8.16
CA GLY A 101 8.12 -6.34 8.22
C GLY A 101 6.69 -5.96 8.54
N ASN A 102 6.48 -4.72 8.93
CA ASN A 102 5.16 -4.20 9.32
C ASN A 102 4.49 -3.49 8.15
N VAL A 103 3.20 -3.74 7.94
CA VAL A 103 2.39 -3.10 6.91
C VAL A 103 1.32 -2.21 7.56
N LYS A 104 1.24 -0.96 7.11
CA LYS A 104 0.21 -0.01 7.50
C LYS A 104 -0.82 0.08 6.38
N ILE A 105 -2.09 -0.19 6.70
CA ILE A 105 -3.21 -0.09 5.77
C ILE A 105 -4.17 0.97 6.28
N THR A 106 -4.48 1.96 5.45
CA THR A 106 -5.36 3.08 5.81
C THR A 106 -6.31 3.43 4.69
N TYR A 107 -7.48 3.94 5.03
CA TYR A 107 -8.42 4.52 4.08
C TYR A 107 -8.55 6.03 4.32
N ASP A 108 -8.21 6.82 3.31
CA ASP A 108 -8.46 8.26 3.26
C ASP A 108 -9.85 8.49 2.65
N ASN A 109 -10.81 8.87 3.50
CA ASN A 109 -12.21 9.05 3.11
C ASN A 109 -12.40 10.30 2.22
N GLU A 110 -11.56 11.32 2.38
CA GLU A 110 -11.62 12.56 1.59
C GLU A 110 -11.11 12.33 0.18
N LYS A 111 -9.93 11.70 0.06
CA LYS A 111 -9.35 11.35 -1.24
C LYS A 111 -9.98 10.11 -1.87
N ASN A 112 -10.75 9.35 -1.09
CA ASN A 112 -11.28 8.04 -1.45
C ASN A 112 -10.18 7.09 -1.93
N LEU A 113 -9.11 6.97 -1.15
CA LEU A 113 -7.97 6.10 -1.47
C LEU A 113 -7.68 5.15 -0.33
N ILE A 114 -7.44 3.89 -0.67
CA ILE A 114 -6.89 2.87 0.24
C ILE A 114 -5.38 2.86 0.01
N PHE A 115 -4.60 3.11 1.06
CA PHE A 115 -3.14 3.08 1.05
C PHE A 115 -2.63 1.86 1.79
N ILE A 116 -1.69 1.13 1.18
CA ILE A 116 -0.97 0.01 1.77
C ILE A 116 0.52 0.34 1.72
N GLN A 117 1.14 0.50 2.89
CA GLN A 117 2.53 0.92 3.03
C GLN A 117 3.33 -0.12 3.81
N ILE A 118 4.47 -0.55 3.27
CA ILE A 118 5.47 -1.32 4.03
C ILE A 118 6.24 -0.31 4.89
N SER A 119 5.94 -0.28 6.18
CA SER A 119 6.45 0.74 7.11
C SER A 119 7.84 0.41 7.68
N ARG A 120 8.21 -0.87 7.71
CA ARG A 120 9.51 -1.36 8.19
C ARG A 120 9.73 -2.78 7.68
N ALA A 121 10.89 -3.08 7.12
CA ALA A 121 11.28 -4.43 6.71
C ALA A 121 12.82 -4.50 6.63
N ILE A 122 13.46 -4.85 7.74
CA ILE A 122 14.92 -4.75 7.86
C ILE A 122 15.54 -6.14 7.96
N PHE A 123 16.65 -6.37 7.27
CA PHE A 123 17.49 -7.53 7.52
C PHE A 123 18.97 -7.15 7.62
N GLU A 124 19.68 -7.92 8.44
CA GLU A 124 21.10 -7.72 8.69
C GLU A 124 21.95 -8.31 7.57
N LEU A 125 22.88 -7.51 7.06
CA LEU A 125 23.98 -7.93 6.21
C LEU A 125 25.22 -8.20 7.06
N TYR A 126 25.75 -9.43 7.01
CA TYR A 126 26.92 -9.82 7.78
C TYR A 126 27.85 -10.76 6.99
N THR A 127 29.09 -10.86 7.44
CA THR A 127 30.08 -11.84 6.97
C THR A 127 30.61 -12.68 8.13
N MET A 128 31.39 -13.72 7.82
CA MET A 128 32.04 -14.59 8.80
C MET A 128 33.56 -14.43 8.71
N LEU A 129 34.19 -13.92 9.78
CA LEU A 129 35.64 -13.78 9.89
C LEU A 129 36.13 -14.56 11.11
N PHE A 130 37.06 -15.49 10.91
CA PHE A 130 37.56 -16.38 11.98
C PHE A 130 36.44 -17.05 12.79
N ASN A 131 35.42 -17.56 12.08
CA ASN A 131 34.20 -18.16 12.64
C ASN A 131 33.36 -17.23 13.54
N LYS A 132 33.60 -15.92 13.50
CA LYS A 132 32.79 -14.91 14.18
C LYS A 132 31.94 -14.14 13.17
N LYS A 133 30.68 -13.92 13.53
CA LYS A 133 29.77 -13.05 12.79
C LYS A 133 30.23 -11.61 12.90
N VAL A 134 30.41 -10.96 11.76
CA VAL A 134 30.80 -9.56 11.68
C VAL A 134 29.74 -8.80 10.88
N HIS A 135 29.10 -7.86 11.56
CA HIS A 135 28.08 -7.00 10.97
C HIS A 135 28.70 -6.10 9.89
N ILE A 136 28.04 -5.99 8.73
CA ILE A 136 28.41 -5.07 7.66
C ILE A 136 27.47 -3.88 7.65
N LYS A 137 26.16 -4.12 7.52
CA LYS A 137 25.11 -3.08 7.53
C LYS A 137 23.72 -3.69 7.64
N ASP A 138 22.72 -2.87 7.92
CA ASP A 138 21.32 -3.24 7.76
C ASP A 138 20.78 -2.84 6.37
N ILE A 139 19.95 -3.70 5.80
CA ILE A 139 19.21 -3.44 4.57
C ILE A 139 17.77 -3.09 4.95
N HIS A 140 17.37 -1.87 4.64
CA HIS A 140 16.01 -1.37 4.80
C HIS A 140 15.22 -1.63 3.52
N LEU A 141 14.45 -2.72 3.49
CA LEU A 141 13.64 -3.04 2.30
C LEU A 141 12.49 -2.05 2.10
N GLU A 142 12.01 -1.40 3.17
CA GLU A 142 11.00 -0.34 3.08
C GLU A 142 11.41 0.81 2.16
N ASP A 143 12.71 1.10 2.03
CA ASP A 143 13.22 2.17 1.15
C ASP A 143 13.06 1.86 -0.35
N TYR A 144 12.81 0.60 -0.70
CA TYR A 144 12.51 0.17 -2.07
C TYR A 144 11.00 0.20 -2.36
N PHE A 145 10.17 0.44 -1.33
CA PHE A 145 8.71 0.56 -1.41
C PHE A 145 8.24 1.89 -0.79
N LYS A 146 8.94 2.98 -1.08
CA LYS A 146 8.67 4.30 -0.48
C LYS A 146 7.27 4.81 -0.75
N GLU A 147 6.80 4.64 -1.99
CA GLU A 147 5.45 5.03 -2.37
C GLU A 147 4.45 3.95 -1.92
N PRO A 148 3.40 4.30 -1.17
CA PRO A 148 2.37 3.35 -0.77
C PRO A 148 1.61 2.84 -2.00
N PHE A 149 1.20 1.58 -1.99
CA PHE A 149 0.26 1.09 -2.99
C PHE A 149 -1.09 1.77 -2.75
N ALA A 150 -1.56 2.52 -3.74
CA ALA A 150 -2.81 3.25 -3.69
C ALA A 150 -3.87 2.57 -4.55
N PHE A 151 -5.05 2.35 -3.97
CA PHE A 151 -6.23 1.82 -4.65
C PHE A 151 -7.40 2.79 -4.51
N ASP A 152 -8.21 2.89 -5.55
CA ASP A 152 -9.46 3.62 -5.49
C ASP A 152 -10.41 3.00 -4.46
N GLY A 153 -10.93 3.83 -3.57
CA GLY A 153 -11.95 3.44 -2.61
C GLY A 153 -13.35 3.38 -3.23
N PRO A 154 -14.36 2.95 -2.47
CA PRO A 154 -15.68 2.63 -3.01
C PRO A 154 -16.41 3.79 -3.67
N LYS A 155 -16.13 5.06 -3.32
CA LYS A 155 -16.84 6.22 -3.88
C LYS A 155 -16.61 6.42 -5.39
N THR A 156 -15.63 5.74 -5.99
CA THR A 156 -15.46 5.72 -7.45
C THR A 156 -16.56 4.94 -8.17
N MET A 157 -17.35 4.15 -7.45
CA MET A 157 -18.49 3.39 -7.97
C MET A 157 -19.78 4.23 -8.08
N ALA A 158 -19.70 5.55 -7.88
CA ALA A 158 -20.82 6.44 -8.14
C ALA A 158 -21.27 6.33 -9.60
N THR A 159 -22.59 6.22 -9.79
CA THR A 159 -23.21 5.95 -11.09
C THR A 159 -24.57 6.64 -11.19
N ASP A 160 -25.17 6.58 -12.37
CA ASP A 160 -26.53 7.03 -12.61
C ASP A 160 -27.32 6.00 -13.44
N MET A 161 -28.63 6.02 -13.28
CA MET A 161 -29.57 5.11 -13.92
C MET A 161 -30.73 5.92 -14.50
N GLU A 162 -31.25 5.51 -15.64
CA GLU A 162 -32.36 6.19 -16.32
C GLU A 162 -33.59 5.29 -16.41
N PHE A 163 -34.74 5.83 -16.05
CA PHE A 163 -36.02 5.14 -16.00
C PHE A 163 -37.05 5.88 -16.85
N MET A 164 -37.78 5.17 -17.69
CA MET A 164 -38.96 5.72 -18.37
C MET A 164 -40.16 5.64 -17.43
N MET A 165 -40.77 6.79 -17.15
CA MET A 165 -41.94 6.94 -16.28
C MET A 165 -43.24 6.65 -17.07
N PRO A 166 -44.37 6.37 -16.39
CA PRO A 166 -45.66 6.13 -17.06
C PRO A 166 -46.17 7.28 -17.94
N ASP A 167 -45.74 8.51 -17.66
CA ASP A 167 -46.02 9.71 -18.47
C ASP A 167 -45.06 9.86 -19.67
N SER A 168 -44.27 8.82 -19.97
CA SER A 168 -43.22 8.79 -20.99
C SER A 168 -42.05 9.74 -20.75
N THR A 169 -41.93 10.37 -19.57
CA THR A 169 -40.75 11.15 -19.22
C THR A 169 -39.59 10.26 -18.78
N MET A 170 -38.35 10.71 -19.02
CA MET A 170 -37.14 10.03 -18.54
C MET A 170 -36.73 10.60 -17.19
N LYS A 171 -36.67 9.76 -16.17
CA LYS A 171 -36.16 10.10 -14.83
C LYS A 171 -34.77 9.52 -14.63
N LYS A 172 -33.80 10.38 -14.36
CA LYS A 172 -32.43 10.01 -14.02
C LYS A 172 -32.25 9.96 -12.50
N ILE A 173 -31.72 8.87 -11.99
CA ILE A 173 -31.41 8.66 -10.57
C ILE A 173 -29.90 8.52 -10.43
N TYR A 174 -29.32 9.39 -9.61
CA TYR A 174 -27.91 9.37 -9.27
C TYR A 174 -27.72 8.55 -8.00
N VAL A 175 -26.72 7.68 -7.98
CA VAL A 175 -26.41 6.78 -6.87
C VAL A 175 -24.94 6.95 -6.49
N GLN A 176 -24.64 7.24 -5.22
CA GLN A 176 -23.26 7.37 -4.76
C GLN A 176 -23.01 6.73 -3.39
N PRO A 177 -21.87 6.07 -3.19
CA PRO A 177 -21.36 5.74 -1.86
C PRO A 177 -20.95 7.00 -1.09
N THR A 178 -21.24 7.04 0.20
CA THR A 178 -21.02 8.22 1.06
C THR A 178 -20.22 7.89 2.32
N SER A 179 -20.90 7.57 3.42
CA SER A 179 -20.32 7.28 4.73
C SER A 179 -19.57 5.95 4.70
N CYS A 180 -18.29 5.97 4.34
CA CYS A 180 -17.46 4.76 4.23
C CYS A 180 -16.62 4.48 5.48
N LYS A 181 -16.56 3.21 5.89
CA LYS A 181 -15.69 2.68 6.96
C LYS A 181 -14.87 1.52 6.41
N MET A 182 -13.60 1.48 6.77
CA MET A 182 -12.70 0.37 6.46
C MET A 182 -12.54 -0.54 7.68
N GLU A 183 -12.51 -1.85 7.44
CA GLU A 183 -12.16 -2.90 8.39
C GLU A 183 -11.19 -3.89 7.73
N LEU A 184 -10.21 -4.36 8.49
CA LEU A 184 -9.29 -5.41 8.06
C LEU A 184 -9.82 -6.76 8.54
N LYS A 185 -9.90 -7.72 7.61
CA LYS A 185 -10.19 -9.12 7.90
C LYS A 185 -9.00 -9.97 7.45
N TRP A 186 -9.01 -11.24 7.84
CA TRP A 186 -7.99 -12.17 7.37
C TRP A 186 -7.97 -12.19 5.84
N LYS A 187 -6.83 -11.82 5.25
CA LYS A 187 -6.59 -11.75 3.79
C LYS A 187 -7.42 -10.70 3.02
N GLU A 188 -8.09 -9.78 3.71
CA GLU A 188 -9.06 -8.88 3.08
C GLU A 188 -9.04 -7.48 3.69
N ILE A 189 -9.16 -6.47 2.81
CA ILE A 189 -9.50 -5.10 3.19
C ILE A 189 -10.96 -4.90 2.78
N CYS A 190 -11.85 -4.75 3.76
CA CYS A 190 -13.27 -4.51 3.52
C CYS A 190 -13.55 -3.02 3.71
N THR A 191 -14.11 -2.37 2.70
CA THR A 191 -14.65 -1.01 2.86
C THR A 191 -16.14 -1.04 2.64
N SER A 192 -16.88 -0.65 3.66
CA SER A 192 -18.34 -0.66 3.68
C SER A 192 -18.85 0.77 3.72
N CYS A 193 -19.89 1.09 2.93
CA CYS A 193 -20.43 2.42 2.80
C CYS A 193 -21.96 2.41 2.81
N GLU A 194 -22.54 3.56 3.17
CA GLU A 194 -23.93 3.90 2.87
C GLU A 194 -24.05 4.40 1.42
N ILE A 195 -25.11 3.97 0.73
CA ILE A 195 -25.51 4.47 -0.57
C ILE A 195 -26.60 5.54 -0.40
N VAL A 196 -26.44 6.65 -1.14
CA VAL A 196 -27.50 7.65 -1.30
C VAL A 196 -27.94 7.68 -2.74
N ALA A 197 -29.26 7.69 -2.96
CA ALA A 197 -29.89 7.91 -4.24
C ALA A 197 -30.55 9.29 -4.28
N SER A 198 -30.45 9.99 -5.41
CA SER A 198 -31.07 11.31 -5.61
C SER A 198 -31.58 11.48 -7.04
N ASP A 199 -32.62 12.28 -7.22
CA ASP A 199 -33.09 12.76 -8.52
C ASP A 199 -32.25 13.95 -9.04
N LYS A 200 -31.27 14.41 -8.25
CA LYS A 200 -30.34 15.49 -8.60
C LYS A 200 -28.90 14.98 -8.58
N PRO A 201 -28.04 15.52 -9.45
CA PRO A 201 -26.63 15.13 -9.47
C PRO A 201 -25.96 15.52 -8.14
N PHE A 202 -25.09 14.64 -7.65
CA PHE A 202 -24.23 14.94 -6.52
C PHE A 202 -23.08 15.86 -6.93
N LYS A 203 -22.54 16.62 -5.97
CA LYS A 203 -21.31 17.40 -6.22
C LYS A 203 -20.18 16.43 -6.56
N PRO A 204 -19.46 16.61 -7.67
CA PRO A 204 -18.38 15.70 -8.04
C PRO A 204 -17.31 15.68 -6.95
N VAL A 205 -16.95 14.48 -6.51
CA VAL A 205 -15.75 14.25 -5.72
C VAL A 205 -14.57 14.49 -6.68
N LEU A 206 -13.76 15.51 -6.41
CA LEU A 206 -12.61 15.88 -7.25
C LEU A 206 -11.71 14.64 -7.44
N LYS A 207 -11.65 14.11 -8.66
CA LYS A 207 -10.61 13.14 -9.03
C LYS A 207 -9.28 13.88 -9.05
N LEU A 208 -8.45 13.70 -8.02
CA LEU A 208 -7.05 14.10 -8.11
C LEU A 208 -6.39 13.17 -9.11
N VAL A 209 -6.08 13.69 -10.29
CA VAL A 209 -5.17 13.01 -11.23
C VAL A 209 -3.81 12.94 -10.52
N PRO A 210 -3.26 11.74 -10.25
CA PRO A 210 -1.91 11.66 -9.70
C PRO A 210 -0.93 12.35 -10.66
N PRO A 211 0.11 13.03 -10.17
CA PRO A 211 1.12 13.61 -11.05
C PRO A 211 1.77 12.50 -11.86
N ILE A 212 1.57 12.49 -13.18
CA ILE A 212 2.42 11.74 -14.09
C ILE A 212 3.71 12.56 -14.21
N GLU A 213 4.66 12.33 -13.32
CA GLU A 213 6.05 12.73 -13.55
C GLU A 213 6.90 11.47 -13.66
N ALA A 214 7.01 10.97 -14.88
CA ALA A 214 8.11 10.10 -15.26
C ALA A 214 9.37 10.97 -15.33
N THR A 215 10.08 11.14 -14.20
CA THR A 215 11.44 11.66 -14.20
C THR A 215 12.32 10.64 -14.93
N LYS A 216 12.72 10.98 -16.16
CA LYS A 216 13.83 10.33 -16.85
C LYS A 216 15.11 10.61 -16.07
N THR A 217 15.76 9.57 -15.56
CA THR A 217 17.16 9.66 -15.12
C THR A 217 17.94 8.47 -15.65
N GLY A 218 18.93 8.77 -16.49
CA GLY A 218 19.85 7.80 -17.07
C GLY A 218 20.68 8.37 -18.22
N THR A 219 21.21 9.59 -18.07
CA THR A 219 22.29 10.08 -18.91
C THR A 219 23.59 9.42 -18.44
N THR A 220 24.13 8.49 -19.21
CA THR A 220 25.56 8.15 -19.13
C THR A 220 26.24 8.75 -20.35
N SER A 221 27.08 9.74 -20.07
CA SER A 221 27.88 10.47 -21.03
C SER A 221 29.15 9.71 -21.42
N VAL A 222 29.37 9.61 -22.75
CA VAL A 222 30.63 9.87 -23.50
C VAL A 222 31.69 8.72 -23.55
N PRO A 223 32.52 8.53 -24.61
CA PRO A 223 32.80 9.40 -25.76
C PRO A 223 32.70 8.81 -27.19
N LYS A 224 32.61 9.80 -28.09
CA LYS A 224 32.82 9.86 -29.54
C LYS A 224 34.15 9.25 -30.00
N THR A 225 34.10 8.29 -30.92
CA THR A 225 35.20 7.98 -31.87
C THR A 225 34.67 7.36 -33.16
N THR A 226 34.83 8.09 -34.26
CA THR A 226 34.82 7.64 -35.67
C THR A 226 35.67 8.70 -36.36
N PRO A 227 36.59 8.41 -37.32
CA PRO A 227 36.36 7.44 -38.41
C PRO A 227 37.57 6.64 -38.89
N THR A 228 37.32 5.43 -39.41
CA THR A 228 38.10 4.93 -40.57
C THR A 228 37.20 4.07 -41.45
N SER A 229 36.86 4.62 -42.62
CA SER A 229 36.39 3.88 -43.78
C SER A 229 37.54 3.05 -44.36
N THR A 230 37.31 1.76 -44.62
CA THR A 230 38.12 1.03 -45.60
C THR A 230 37.20 0.22 -46.49
N THR A 231 37.09 0.72 -47.71
CA THR A 231 36.63 0.06 -48.93
C THR A 231 37.30 -1.30 -49.10
N GLN A 232 36.52 -2.37 -49.25
CA GLN A 232 36.97 -3.54 -49.99
C GLN A 232 35.94 -3.92 -51.05
N ALA A 233 36.44 -3.93 -52.28
CA ALA A 233 35.76 -4.26 -53.51
C ALA A 233 35.60 -5.77 -53.66
N GLN A 234 34.49 -6.15 -54.28
CA GLN A 234 34.24 -7.47 -54.87
C GLN A 234 35.27 -7.78 -55.98
N LYS A 235 35.80 -9.01 -55.96
CA LYS A 235 36.14 -9.73 -57.20
C LYS A 235 36.25 -11.25 -56.96
N LYS A 236 35.50 -11.96 -57.80
CA LYS A 236 35.37 -13.41 -58.03
C LYS A 236 34.55 -14.22 -57.03
#